data_AF-A0A1E5URN6-F1
#
_entry.id   AF-A0A1E5URN6-F1
#
_cell.length_a   1.000
_cell.length_b   1.000
_cell.length_c   1.000
_cell.angle_alpha   90.00
_cell.angle_beta   90.00
_cell.angle_gamma   90.00
#
_symmetry.space_group_name_H-M   'P 1'
#
loop_
_entity.id
_entity.type
_entity.pdbx_description
1 polymer ?
#
loop_
_entity_poly.entity_id
_entity_poly.type
_entity_poly.pdbx_seq_one_letter_code
_entity_poly.pdbx_strand_id
1 'polypeptide(L)'
;MSQEAAPGPAESGVTSASIHPFSLSTSSASSSTTTSDDSFSFDDAFEAMVDEVLFDPMEDKIEARIVAQLFRGASPEVRRQVAAQQEALRAQKEALRRQVAESRAQTRRLKEYTALLRTDVSVYTEAQMEQYKRELDRRSKELFGK
;
A
#
# COMPACT_ATOMS: atom_id res chain seq x y z
N MET A 1 -10.12 -46.94 -35.30
CA MET A 1 -10.23 -48.00 -34.28
C MET A 1 -8.85 -48.55 -34.04
N SER A 2 -8.46 -48.66 -32.76
CA SER A 2 -7.34 -49.47 -32.22
C SER A 2 -5.92 -48.94 -32.52
N GLN A 3 -4.93 -48.93 -31.62
CA GLN A 3 -4.80 -49.45 -30.26
C GLN A 3 -3.61 -48.74 -29.57
N GLU A 4 -3.71 -48.61 -28.25
CA GLU A 4 -2.67 -48.23 -27.30
C GLU A 4 -1.69 -49.39 -27.06
N ALA A 5 -0.40 -49.11 -26.88
CA ALA A 5 0.52 -49.94 -26.10
C ALA A 5 1.80 -49.15 -25.74
N ALA A 6 2.01 -48.90 -24.45
CA ALA A 6 3.33 -48.60 -23.88
C ALA A 6 4.17 -49.89 -23.77
N PRO A 7 5.51 -49.80 -23.73
CA PRO A 7 6.18 -49.86 -22.43
C PRO A 7 7.43 -48.95 -22.31
N GLY A 8 7.74 -48.48 -21.10
CA GLY A 8 9.07 -47.90 -20.75
C GLY A 8 10.11 -49.00 -20.46
N PRO A 9 11.22 -48.73 -19.75
CA PRO A 9 11.88 -47.47 -19.41
C PRO A 9 13.37 -47.43 -19.85
N ALA A 10 14.00 -46.25 -19.84
CA ALA A 10 15.45 -46.15 -19.65
C ALA A 10 15.77 -44.84 -18.92
N GLU A 11 16.40 -45.05 -17.79
CA GLU A 11 16.87 -44.14 -16.76
C GLU A 11 18.04 -43.22 -17.16
N SER A 12 18.40 -42.34 -16.21
CA SER A 12 19.55 -41.44 -16.16
C SER A 12 19.23 -40.00 -16.59
N GLY A 13 19.25 -38.98 -15.74
CA GLY A 13 19.82 -38.88 -14.40
C GLY A 13 20.27 -37.44 -14.23
N VAL A 14 19.49 -36.61 -13.54
CA VAL A 14 19.98 -35.34 -12.99
C VAL A 14 19.44 -35.20 -11.56
N THR A 15 20.39 -35.34 -10.66
CA THR A 15 20.46 -34.97 -9.24
C THR A 15 19.40 -33.99 -8.74
N SER A 16 18.52 -34.48 -7.87
CA SER A 16 17.71 -33.67 -6.96
C SER A 16 18.55 -33.25 -5.77
N ALA A 17 18.75 -31.95 -5.58
CA ALA A 17 19.19 -31.41 -4.30
C ALA A 17 17.97 -31.36 -3.36
N SER A 18 17.88 -32.37 -2.50
CA SER A 18 16.93 -32.47 -1.40
C SER A 18 17.22 -31.39 -0.36
N ILE A 19 16.34 -30.41 -0.22
CA ILE A 19 16.32 -29.50 0.94
C ILE A 19 15.17 -29.97 1.84
N HIS A 20 15.55 -30.52 2.99
CA HIS A 20 14.64 -31.05 4.00
C HIS A 20 13.71 -29.96 4.55
N PRO A 21 12.39 -30.20 4.67
CA PRO A 21 11.55 -29.42 5.56
C PRO A 21 11.87 -29.83 7.00
N PHE A 22 12.43 -28.92 7.79
CA PHE A 22 12.53 -29.11 9.23
C PHE A 22 11.13 -29.12 9.83
N SER A 23 10.67 -30.31 10.21
CA SER A 23 9.61 -30.50 11.20
C SER A 23 10.11 -30.04 12.57
N LEU A 24 9.54 -28.97 13.09
CA LEU A 24 9.53 -28.69 14.52
C LEU A 24 8.08 -28.52 14.96
N SER A 25 7.50 -29.63 15.44
CA SER A 25 6.36 -29.58 16.34
C SER A 25 6.88 -29.15 17.71
N THR A 26 6.45 -27.97 18.18
CA THR A 26 6.61 -27.58 19.59
C THR A 26 5.31 -26.95 20.09
N SER A 27 4.57 -27.79 20.81
CA SER A 27 3.73 -27.47 21.98
C SER A 27 2.90 -26.18 22.01
N SER A 28 1.59 -26.39 22.06
CA SER A 28 0.61 -25.51 22.67
C SER A 28 1.11 -24.94 24.00
N ALA A 29 1.31 -23.62 24.04
CA ALA A 29 1.39 -22.84 25.27
C ALA A 29 0.37 -21.71 25.16
N SER A 30 -0.76 -21.91 25.80
CA SER A 30 -1.64 -20.85 26.24
C SER A 30 -0.90 -19.97 27.25
N SER A 31 -0.49 -18.77 26.85
CA SER A 31 -0.31 -17.64 27.77
C SER A 31 -0.47 -16.33 27.03
N SER A 32 -1.57 -15.66 27.35
CA SER A 32 -1.73 -14.21 27.37
C SER A 32 -0.41 -13.44 27.37
N THR A 33 -0.14 -12.74 26.27
CA THR A 33 0.77 -11.59 26.30
C THR A 33 0.18 -10.53 25.39
N THR A 34 -0.13 -9.40 25.98
CA THR A 34 -0.63 -8.18 25.36
C THR A 34 0.29 -7.73 24.23
N THR A 35 -0.12 -7.90 22.97
CA THR A 35 0.48 -7.16 21.85
C THR A 35 -0.33 -5.88 21.67
N SER A 36 0.01 -4.91 22.52
CA SER A 36 -0.41 -3.53 22.39
C SER A 36 0.10 -2.96 21.06
N ASP A 37 -0.83 -2.59 20.17
CA ASP A 37 -0.88 -1.35 19.39
C ASP A 37 0.37 -0.76 18.69
N ASP A 38 1.42 -1.53 18.36
CA ASP A 38 2.61 -0.96 17.69
C ASP A 38 2.63 -1.11 16.15
N SER A 39 1.59 -1.67 15.54
CA SER A 39 1.52 -1.88 14.08
C SER A 39 1.08 -0.64 13.28
N PHE A 40 0.59 0.41 13.94
CA PHE A 40 0.09 1.62 13.27
C PHE A 40 1.22 2.58 12.84
N SER A 41 2.40 2.50 13.49
CA SER A 41 3.51 3.42 13.25
C SER A 41 4.32 3.08 11.98
N PHE A 42 4.56 1.79 11.73
CA PHE A 42 5.38 1.34 10.59
C PHE A 42 4.69 1.57 9.24
N ASP A 43 3.38 1.33 9.16
CA ASP A 43 2.61 1.47 7.92
C ASP A 43 2.51 2.95 7.49
N ASP A 44 2.32 3.86 8.46
CA ASP A 44 2.33 5.31 8.19
C ASP A 44 3.73 5.85 7.87
N ALA A 45 4.78 5.32 8.51
CA ALA A 45 6.17 5.69 8.19
C ALA A 45 6.60 5.19 6.80
N PHE A 46 6.21 3.97 6.43
CA PHE A 46 6.45 3.42 5.10
C PHE A 46 5.72 4.23 4.02
N GLU A 47 4.44 4.58 4.25
CA GLU A 47 3.68 5.42 3.33
C GLU A 47 4.29 6.81 3.15
N ALA A 48 4.80 7.42 4.22
CA ALA A 48 5.52 8.70 4.14
C ALA A 48 6.81 8.56 3.31
N MET A 49 7.53 7.45 3.46
CA MET A 49 8.75 7.16 2.70
C MET A 49 8.45 6.90 1.21
N VAL A 50 7.33 6.23 0.91
CA VAL A 50 6.85 6.02 -0.47
C VAL A 50 6.53 7.36 -1.13
N ASP A 51 5.91 8.30 -0.40
CA ASP A 51 5.66 9.64 -0.93
C ASP A 51 6.94 10.42 -1.22
N GLU A 52 7.95 10.32 -0.36
CA GLU A 52 9.24 10.97 -0.59
C GLU A 52 9.94 10.41 -1.85
N VAL A 53 9.89 9.09 -2.05
CA VAL A 53 10.56 8.41 -3.17
C VAL A 53 9.81 8.57 -4.50
N LEU A 54 8.48 8.42 -4.52
CA LEU A 54 7.70 8.49 -5.77
C LEU A 54 7.46 9.92 -6.25
N PHE A 55 7.50 10.89 -5.35
CA PHE A 55 7.02 12.24 -5.63
C PHE A 55 8.05 13.34 -5.34
N ASP A 56 9.34 13.02 -5.43
CA ASP A 56 10.43 13.95 -5.19
C ASP A 56 10.35 15.20 -6.10
N PRO A 57 10.19 16.42 -5.53
CA PRO A 57 10.20 17.67 -6.30
C PRO A 57 11.55 17.97 -6.95
N MET A 58 12.64 17.33 -6.52
CA MET A 58 13.95 17.48 -7.17
C MET A 58 13.99 16.79 -8.53
N GLU A 59 13.30 15.66 -8.71
CA GLU A 59 13.26 14.97 -10.00
C GLU A 59 12.60 15.83 -11.08
N ASP A 60 11.47 16.48 -10.75
CA ASP A 60 10.77 17.39 -11.66
C ASP A 60 11.67 18.58 -12.11
N LYS A 61 12.61 19.02 -11.26
CA LYS A 61 13.59 20.09 -11.60
C LYS A 61 14.71 19.57 -12.49
N ILE A 62 15.20 18.36 -12.23
CA ILE A 62 16.23 17.71 -13.03
C ILE A 62 15.69 17.47 -14.44
N GLU A 63 14.47 16.94 -14.56
CA GLU A 63 13.80 16.71 -15.83
C GLU A 63 13.63 18.01 -16.63
N ALA A 64 13.16 19.09 -16.00
CA ALA A 64 13.04 20.40 -16.65
C ALA A 64 14.38 20.92 -17.20
N ARG A 65 15.48 20.71 -16.45
CA ARG A 65 16.82 21.09 -16.91
C ARG A 65 17.28 20.25 -18.10
N ILE A 66 17.02 18.94 -18.08
CA ILE A 66 17.34 18.02 -19.19
C ILE A 66 16.57 18.43 -20.44
N VAL A 67 15.25 18.64 -20.34
CA VAL A 67 14.41 19.09 -21.46
C VAL A 67 14.91 20.42 -22.01
N ALA A 68 15.22 21.39 -21.15
CA ALA A 68 15.74 22.68 -21.60
C ALA A 68 17.08 22.57 -22.35
N GLN A 69 17.95 21.63 -21.95
CA GLN A 69 19.22 21.37 -22.65
C GLN A 69 18.98 20.64 -23.99
N LEU A 70 18.07 19.67 -24.03
CA LEU A 70 17.74 18.90 -25.23
C LEU A 70 17.19 19.80 -26.35
N PHE A 71 16.37 20.79 -25.98
CA PHE A 71 15.72 21.70 -26.92
C PHE A 71 16.41 23.07 -27.05
N ARG A 72 17.66 23.22 -26.58
CA ARG A 72 18.40 24.49 -26.60
C ARG A 72 18.51 25.10 -28.01
N GLY A 73 18.67 24.26 -29.05
CA GLY A 73 18.75 24.67 -30.46
C GLY A 73 17.43 24.56 -31.22
N ALA A 74 16.34 24.16 -30.57
CA ALA A 74 15.05 23.95 -31.24
C ALA A 74 14.32 25.28 -31.52
N SER A 75 13.40 25.24 -32.49
CA SER A 75 12.58 26.41 -32.81
C SER A 75 11.76 26.87 -31.59
N PRO A 76 11.43 28.17 -31.48
CA PRO A 76 10.63 28.68 -30.37
C PRO A 76 9.26 27.99 -30.25
N GLU A 77 8.66 27.59 -31.37
CA GLU A 77 7.36 26.91 -31.41
C GLU A 77 7.44 25.52 -30.78
N VAL A 78 8.48 24.74 -31.12
CA VAL A 78 8.72 23.42 -30.53
C VAL A 78 8.93 23.55 -29.03
N ARG A 79 9.70 24.55 -28.58
CA ARG A 79 9.92 24.80 -27.14
C ARG A 79 8.61 25.12 -26.40
N ARG A 80 7.74 25.93 -26.99
CA ARG A 80 6.43 26.25 -26.40
C ARG A 80 5.53 25.02 -26.32
N GLN A 81 5.51 24.20 -27.37
CA GLN A 81 4.73 22.97 -27.40
C GLN A 81 5.20 21.98 -26.31
N VAL A 82 6.50 21.78 -26.20
CA VAL A 82 7.08 20.90 -25.16
C VAL A 82 6.81 21.43 -23.76
N ALA A 83 6.97 22.75 -23.53
CA ALA A 83 6.65 23.36 -22.25
C ALA A 83 5.17 23.15 -21.86
N ALA A 84 4.25 23.34 -22.81
CA ALA A 84 2.83 23.11 -22.58
C ALA A 84 2.51 21.63 -22.27
N GLN A 85 3.16 20.69 -22.97
CA GLN A 85 3.01 19.26 -22.66
C GLN A 85 3.54 18.92 -21.26
N GLN A 86 4.69 19.47 -20.88
CA GLN A 86 5.29 19.23 -19.57
C GLN A 86 4.43 19.81 -18.44
N GLU A 87 3.85 21.00 -18.63
CA GLU A 87 2.92 21.59 -17.69
C GLU A 87 1.65 20.75 -17.54
N ALA A 88 1.07 20.28 -18.66
CA ALA A 88 -0.09 19.40 -18.63
C ALA A 88 0.20 18.08 -17.89
N LEU A 89 1.37 17.47 -18.11
CA LEU A 89 1.77 16.25 -17.44
C LEU A 89 1.99 16.50 -15.93
N ARG A 90 2.63 17.62 -15.56
CA ARG A 90 2.78 18.02 -14.16
C ARG A 90 1.43 18.17 -13.46
N ALA A 91 0.47 18.81 -14.12
CA ALA A 91 -0.88 18.96 -13.59
C ALA A 91 -1.58 17.61 -13.38
N GLN A 92 -1.43 16.67 -14.33
CA GLN A 92 -1.96 15.31 -14.18
C GLN A 92 -1.31 14.55 -13.01
N LYS A 93 0.01 14.62 -12.87
CA LYS A 93 0.75 14.01 -11.76
C LYS A 93 0.28 14.58 -10.42
N GLU A 94 0.04 15.89 -10.34
CA GLU A 94 -0.48 16.52 -9.13
C GLU A 94 -1.93 16.11 -8.81
N ALA A 95 -2.79 16.02 -9.82
CA ALA A 95 -4.14 15.52 -9.63
C ALA A 95 -4.14 14.07 -9.10
N LEU A 96 -3.29 13.20 -9.65
CA LEU A 96 -3.13 11.83 -9.17
C LEU A 96 -2.62 11.79 -7.73
N ARG A 97 -1.66 12.64 -7.37
CA ARG A 97 -1.19 12.77 -5.97
C ARG A 97 -2.32 13.09 -5.02
N ARG A 98 -3.20 14.04 -5.37
CA ARG A 98 -4.36 14.40 -4.54
C ARG A 98 -5.31 13.21 -4.37
N GLN A 99 -5.59 12.50 -5.46
CA GLN A 99 -6.45 11.31 -5.42
C GLN A 99 -5.87 10.20 -4.52
N VAL A 100 -4.56 9.94 -4.62
CA VAL A 100 -3.88 8.96 -3.77
C VAL A 100 -3.93 9.39 -2.31
N ALA A 101 -3.66 10.67 -2.02
CA ALA A 101 -3.74 11.21 -0.67
C ALA A 101 -5.15 11.08 -0.07
N GLU A 102 -6.19 11.36 -0.85
CA GLU A 102 -7.59 11.17 -0.45
C GLU A 102 -7.91 9.69 -0.16
N SER A 103 -7.50 8.78 -1.04
CA SER A 103 -7.70 7.34 -0.87
C SER A 103 -7.00 6.80 0.38
N ARG A 104 -5.78 7.26 0.65
CA ARG A 104 -5.06 6.93 1.88
C ARG A 104 -5.75 7.49 3.12
N ALA A 105 -6.23 8.73 3.07
CA ALA A 105 -6.99 9.32 4.17
C ALA A 105 -8.27 8.52 4.47
N GLN A 106 -8.97 8.04 3.43
CA GLN A 106 -10.12 7.15 3.60
C GLN A 106 -9.71 5.81 4.25
N THR A 107 -8.61 5.21 3.80
CA THR A 107 -8.08 3.97 4.39
C THR A 107 -7.75 4.15 5.88
N ARG A 108 -7.11 5.27 6.26
CA ARG A 108 -6.83 5.60 7.66
C ARG A 108 -8.11 5.67 8.50
N ARG A 109 -9.12 6.42 8.03
CA ARG A 109 -10.42 6.52 8.70
C ARG A 109 -11.10 5.15 8.88
N LEU A 110 -11.02 4.29 7.87
CA LEU A 110 -11.59 2.94 7.93
C LEU A 110 -10.85 2.03 8.94
N LYS A 111 -9.52 2.10 8.98
CA LYS A 111 -8.70 1.39 9.97
C LYS A 111 -9.06 1.83 11.38
N GLU A 112 -9.15 3.13 11.58
CA GLU A 112 -9.55 3.77 12.82
C GLU A 112 -10.95 3.35 13.30
N TYR A 113 -11.92 3.28 12.38
CA TYR A 113 -13.26 2.77 12.69
C TYR A 113 -13.26 1.27 13.02
N THR A 114 -12.47 0.49 12.29
CA THR A 114 -12.33 -0.96 12.55
C THR A 114 -11.67 -1.24 13.89
N ALA A 115 -10.69 -0.43 14.29
CA ALA A 115 -10.06 -0.52 15.61
C ALA A 115 -11.08 -0.24 16.73
N LEU A 116 -11.92 0.79 16.55
CA LEU A 116 -13.00 1.08 17.49
C LEU A 116 -13.96 -0.11 17.63
N LEU A 117 -14.38 -0.72 16.51
CA LEU A 117 -15.25 -1.90 16.51
C LEU A 117 -14.66 -3.13 17.21
N ARG A 118 -13.33 -3.25 17.26
CA ARG A 118 -12.61 -4.36 17.91
C ARG A 118 -12.35 -4.13 19.40
N THR A 119 -12.66 -2.93 19.90
CA THR A 119 -12.41 -2.58 21.29
C THR A 119 -13.29 -3.42 22.22
N ASP A 120 -12.70 -4.00 23.26
CA ASP A 120 -13.46 -4.71 24.29
C ASP A 120 -14.16 -3.71 25.20
N VAL A 121 -15.49 -3.68 25.12
CA VAL A 121 -16.36 -2.76 25.89
C VAL A 121 -17.03 -3.44 27.08
N SER A 122 -16.70 -4.70 27.38
CA SER A 122 -17.36 -5.48 28.45
C SER A 122 -17.18 -4.88 29.84
N VAL A 123 -16.09 -4.14 30.06
CA VAL A 123 -15.73 -3.52 31.34
C VAL A 123 -16.11 -2.03 31.43
N TYR A 124 -16.77 -1.49 30.40
CA TYR A 124 -17.08 -0.06 30.34
C TYR A 124 -18.19 0.30 31.32
N THR A 125 -17.98 1.40 32.05
CA THR A 125 -19.04 2.08 32.79
C THR A 125 -20.09 2.66 31.83
N GLU A 126 -21.28 2.98 32.32
CA GLU A 126 -22.35 3.58 31.49
C GLU A 126 -21.88 4.86 30.78
N ALA A 127 -21.14 5.73 31.47
CA ALA A 127 -20.60 6.95 30.90
C ALA A 127 -19.59 6.66 29.76
N GLN A 128 -18.70 5.69 29.95
CA GLN A 128 -17.74 5.27 28.93
C GLN A 128 -18.43 4.63 27.72
N MET A 129 -19.47 3.84 27.97
CA MET A 129 -20.24 3.20 26.91
C MET A 129 -21.03 4.22 26.09
N GLU A 130 -21.53 5.28 26.72
CA GLU A 130 -22.18 6.39 26.01
C GLU A 130 -21.18 7.16 25.14
N GLN A 131 -19.98 7.44 25.65
CA GLN A 131 -18.91 8.07 24.86
C GLN A 131 -18.50 7.20 23.67
N TYR A 132 -18.32 5.89 23.89
CA TYR A 132 -18.01 4.93 22.82
C TYR A 132 -19.08 4.94 21.72
N LYS A 133 -20.37 4.92 22.09
CA LYS A 133 -21.48 4.99 21.13
C LYS A 133 -21.47 6.29 20.32
N ARG A 134 -21.25 7.44 20.99
CA ARG A 134 -21.16 8.74 20.30
C ARG A 134 -20.00 8.77 19.30
N GLU A 135 -18.85 8.22 19.68
CA GLU A 135 -17.68 8.17 18.81
C GLU A 135 -17.88 7.20 17.63
N LEU A 136 -18.53 6.08 17.87
CA LEU A 136 -18.89 5.10 16.83
C LEU A 136 -19.88 5.70 15.82
N ASP A 137 -20.90 6.43 16.29
CA ASP A 137 -21.83 7.16 15.44
C ASP A 137 -21.15 8.28 14.65
N ARG A 138 -20.25 9.05 15.28
CA ARG A 138 -19.47 10.11 14.62
C ARG A 138 -18.64 9.54 13.48
N ARG A 139 -17.87 8.48 13.72
CA ARG A 139 -17.01 7.86 12.70
C ARG A 139 -17.82 7.15 11.61
N SER A 140 -18.95 6.54 11.96
CA SER A 140 -19.89 5.97 11.00
C SER A 140 -20.42 7.03 10.03
N LYS A 141 -20.83 8.20 10.55
CA LYS A 141 -21.26 9.35 9.73
C LYS A 141 -20.16 9.87 8.81
N GLU A 142 -18.94 9.97 9.31
CA GLU A 142 -17.79 10.44 8.52
C GLU A 142 -17.41 9.50 7.37
N LEU A 143 -17.65 8.20 7.53
CA LEU A 143 -17.33 7.19 6.52
C LEU A 143 -18.47 6.92 5.54
N PHE A 144 -19.71 6.87 6.04
CA PHE A 144 -20.86 6.39 5.27
C PHE A 144 -21.90 7.47 4.97
N GLY A 145 -21.80 8.65 5.58
CA GLY A 145 -22.72 9.77 5.35
C GLY A 145 -24.16 9.51 5.81
N LYS A 146 -24.38 8.58 6.75
CA LYS A 146 -25.70 8.17 7.25
C LYS A 146 -25.87 8.54 8.73
#